data_AF-A0A7W1PJM7-F1
#
_entry.id   AF-A0A7W1PJM7-F1
#
_cell.length_a   1.000
_cell.length_b   1.000
_cell.length_c   1.000
_cell.angle_alpha   90.00
_cell.angle_beta   90.00
_cell.angle_gamma   90.00
#
_symmetry.space_group_name_H-M   'P 1'
#
loop_
_entity.id
_entity.type
_entity.pdbx_description
1 polymer ?
#
loop_
_entity_poly.entity_id
_entity_poly.type
_entity_poly.pdbx_seq_one_letter_code
_entity_poly.pdbx_strand_id
1 'polypeptide(L)' 'MTTATVEQVLRATPVKGPPGPIIVASDGGAPAATALAVAKLLRDRTGATIRVVSVVEPLAAVVPAPMLLTTP' A
#
# COMPACT_ATOMS: atom_id res chain seq x y z
N MET A 1 -39.58 43.73 -19.25
CA MET A 1 -38.31 43.05 -19.55
C MET A 1 -37.82 42.42 -18.26
N THR A 2 -37.87 41.10 -18.14
CA THR A 2 -37.57 40.39 -16.88
C THR A 2 -36.33 39.53 -17.11
N THR A 3 -35.21 39.94 -16.54
CA THR A 3 -33.93 39.22 -16.61
C THR A 3 -33.97 38.08 -15.60
N ALA A 4 -33.95 36.84 -16.07
CA ALA A 4 -33.78 35.67 -15.22
C ALA A 4 -32.28 35.44 -14.99
N THR A 5 -31.81 35.74 -13.77
CA THR A 5 -30.47 35.37 -13.33
C THR A 5 -30.47 33.88 -13.01
N VAL A 6 -29.81 33.08 -13.86
CA VAL A 6 -29.64 31.64 -13.63
C VAL A 6 -28.47 31.45 -12.67
N GLU A 7 -28.76 31.24 -11.38
CA GLU A 7 -27.75 30.77 -10.43
C GLU A 7 -27.48 29.27 -10.69
N GLN A 8 -26.47 28.98 -11.51
CA GLN A 8 -26.00 27.62 -11.70
C GLN A 8 -25.13 27.22 -10.49
N VAL A 9 -25.75 26.61 -9.49
CA VAL A 9 -25.03 26.00 -8.35
C VAL A 9 -24.32 24.74 -8.85
N LEU A 10 -23.01 24.83 -9.07
CA LEU A 10 -22.16 23.71 -9.44
C LEU A 10 -22.01 22.77 -8.23
N ARG A 11 -22.95 21.83 -8.05
CA ARG A 11 -22.82 20.78 -7.04
C ARG A 11 -21.82 19.74 -7.55
N ALA A 12 -20.60 19.75 -7.02
CA ALA A 12 -19.64 18.69 -7.27
C ALA A 12 -20.22 17.36 -6.76
N THR A 13 -20.50 16.43 -7.67
CA THR A 13 -20.82 15.05 -7.32
C THR A 13 -19.56 14.45 -6.70
N PRO A 14 -19.59 13.95 -5.45
CA PRO A 14 -18.44 13.25 -4.90
C PRO A 14 -18.17 12.04 -5.79
N VAL A 15 -16.99 12.01 -6.43
CA VAL A 15 -16.56 10.85 -7.20
C VAL A 15 -16.24 9.75 -6.20
N LYS A 16 -17.25 8.99 -5.80
CA LYS A 16 -17.11 7.83 -4.93
C LYS A 16 -16.56 6.69 -5.79
N GLY A 17 -15.27 6.77 -6.12
CA GLY A 17 -14.55 5.66 -6.74
C GLY A 17 -14.64 4.43 -5.84
N PRO A 18 -14.54 3.21 -6.39
CA PRO A 18 -14.42 2.02 -5.56
C PRO A 18 -13.26 2.24 -4.56
N PRO A 19 -13.42 1.82 -3.30
CA PRO A 19 -12.37 2.03 -2.32
C PRO A 19 -11.08 1.37 -2.81
N GLY A 20 -9.98 2.12 -2.77
CA GLY A 20 -8.66 1.63 -3.14
C GLY A 20 -8.24 0.41 -2.32
N PRO A 21 -7.24 -0.36 -2.78
CA PRO A 21 -6.82 -1.56 -2.08
C PRO A 21 -6.27 -1.24 -0.68
N ILE A 22 -6.60 -2.07 0.31
CA ILE A 22 -5.96 -2.08 1.62
C ILE A 22 -4.61 -2.79 1.48
N ILE A 23 -3.53 -2.10 1.81
CA ILE A 23 -2.16 -2.65 1.75
C ILE A 23 -1.75 -3.14 3.14
N VAL A 24 -1.30 -4.41 3.22
CA VAL A 24 -0.76 -5.02 4.45
C VAL A 24 0.71 -5.35 4.22
N ALA A 25 1.61 -4.66 4.90
CA ALA A 25 3.01 -5.04 4.96
C ALA A 25 3.17 -6.25 5.89
N SER A 26 3.89 -7.28 5.45
CA SER A 26 4.08 -8.52 6.20
C SER A 26 5.54 -8.95 6.20
N ASP A 27 6.08 -9.06 7.41
CA ASP A 27 7.34 -9.73 7.75
C ASP A 27 7.13 -11.21 8.13
N GLY A 28 5.88 -11.70 8.05
CA GLY A 28 5.51 -13.05 8.48
C GLY A 28 5.31 -13.20 10.00
N GLY A 29 5.51 -12.14 10.78
CA GLY A 29 5.36 -12.15 12.23
C GLY A 29 3.90 -12.09 12.71
N ALA A 30 3.70 -12.32 14.00
CA ALA A 30 2.40 -12.18 14.65
C ALA A 30 1.75 -10.79 14.44
N PRO A 31 2.49 -9.66 14.49
CA PRO A 31 1.91 -8.35 14.21
C PRO A 31 1.30 -8.24 12.80
N ALA A 32 1.96 -8.82 11.80
CA ALA A 32 1.45 -8.85 10.43
C ALA A 32 0.17 -9.69 10.30
N ALA A 33 0.06 -10.79 11.06
CA ALA A 33 -1.17 -11.59 11.12
C ALA A 33 -2.35 -10.80 11.72
N THR A 34 -2.11 -10.03 12.79
CA THR A 34 -3.12 -9.14 13.37
C THR A 34 -3.54 -8.04 12.41
N ALA A 35 -2.57 -7.39 11.73
CA ALA A 35 -2.86 -6.39 10.71
C ALA A 35 -3.71 -6.96 9.56
N LEU A 36 -3.42 -8.19 9.12
CA LEU A 36 -4.21 -8.88 8.11
C LEU A 36 -5.65 -9.16 8.59
N ALA A 37 -5.85 -9.52 9.86
CA ALA A 37 -7.18 -9.73 10.43
C ALA A 37 -8.01 -8.43 10.41
N VAL A 38 -7.40 -7.29 10.76
CA VAL A 38 -8.04 -5.98 10.69
C VAL A 38 -8.36 -5.60 9.23
N ALA A 39 -7.44 -5.85 8.30
CA ALA A 39 -7.65 -5.59 6.87
C ALA A 39 -8.83 -6.39 6.31
N LYS A 40 -9.02 -7.66 6.73
CA LYS A 40 -10.18 -8.47 6.36
C LYS A 40 -11.49 -7.86 6.85
N LEU A 41 -11.54 -7.42 8.11
CA LEU A 41 -12.71 -6.73 8.66
C LEU A 41 -13.04 -5.45 7.88
N LEU A 42 -12.02 -4.68 7.51
CA LEU A 42 -12.19 -3.45 6.73
C LEU A 42 -12.64 -3.73 5.29
N ARG A 43 -12.12 -4.76 4.63
CA ARG A 43 -12.61 -5.22 3.32
C ARG A 43 -14.09 -5.54 3.40
N ASP A 44 -14.52 -6.32 4.39
CA ASP A 44 -15.90 -6.77 4.47
C ASP A 44 -16.88 -5.60 4.67
N ARG A 45 -16.41 -4.49 5.27
CA ARG A 45 -17.19 -3.25 5.45
C ARG A 45 -17.17 -2.32 4.25
N THR A 46 -16.11 -2.36 3.44
CA THR A 46 -15.85 -1.37 2.38
C THR A 46 -15.97 -1.94 0.97
N GLY A 47 -15.86 -3.25 0.80
CA GLY A 47 -15.68 -3.90 -0.49
C GLY A 47 -14.28 -3.70 -1.10
N ALA A 48 -13.33 -3.15 -0.33
CA ALA A 48 -11.97 -2.91 -0.80
C ALA A 48 -11.19 -4.21 -1.01
N THR A 49 -10.34 -4.28 -2.04
CA THR A 49 -9.43 -5.42 -2.21
C THR A 49 -8.30 -5.36 -1.18
N ILE A 50 -7.69 -6.50 -0.84
CA ILE A 50 -6.52 -6.55 0.06
C ILE A 50 -5.30 -6.97 -0.76
N ARG A 51 -4.17 -6.27 -0.59
CA ARG A 51 -2.87 -6.66 -1.12
C ARG A 51 -1.89 -6.83 0.03
N VAL A 52 -1.29 -8.02 0.13
CA VAL A 52 -0.22 -8.30 1.10
C VAL A 52 1.12 -8.13 0.40
N VAL A 53 2.03 -7.38 1.01
CA VAL A 53 3.37 -7.10 0.47
C VAL A 53 4.40 -7.54 1.50
N SER A 54 5.41 -8.28 1.06
CA SER A 54 6.56 -8.65 1.87
C SER A 54 7.83 -8.17 1.18
N VAL A 55 8.77 -7.63 1.95
CA VAL A 55 10.08 -7.20 1.44
C VAL A 55 11.10 -8.19 1.95
N VAL A 56 11.82 -8.82 1.02
CA VAL A 56 12.95 -9.70 1.33
C VAL A 56 14.21 -8.90 1.03
N GLU A 57 14.99 -8.59 2.06
CA GLU A 57 16.32 -8.01 1.84
C GLU A 57 17.25 -9.09 1.25
N PRO A 58 17.96 -8.80 0.15
CA PRO A 58 18.99 -9.70 -0.35
C PRO A 58 20.14 -9.74 0.67
N LEU A 59 20.45 -10.93 1.17
CA LEU A 59 21.59 -11.15 2.04
C LEU A 59 22.86 -10.68 1.29
N ALA A 60 23.55 -9.67 1.85
CA ALA A 60 24.76 -9.13 1.22
C ALA A 60 25.74 -10.27 0.93
N ALA A 61 26.13 -10.42 -0.35
CA ALA A 61 27.11 -11.41 -0.74
C ALA A 61 28.42 -11.11 0.01
N VAL A 62 28.91 -12.08 0.78
CA VAL A 62 30.22 -11.99 1.42
C VAL A 62 31.26 -11.90 0.31
N VAL A 63 31.89 -10.73 0.17
CA VAL A 63 33.05 -10.57 -0.71
C VAL A 63 34.24 -11.24 -0.02
N PRO A 64 34.85 -12.29 -0.60
CA PRO A 64 36.05 -12.88 -0.02
C PRO A 64 37.17 -11.84 0.00
N ALA A 65 37.89 -11.75 1.13
CA ALA A 65 39.02 -10.84 1.26
C ALA A 65 40.07 -11.14 0.18
N PRO A 66 40.69 -10.11 -0.44
CA PRO A 66 41.75 -10.32 -1.41
C PRO A 66 42.91 -11.05 -0.74
N MET A 67 43.30 -12.23 -1.25
CA MET A 67 44.52 -12.88 -0.84
C MET A 67 45.70 -11.99 -1.23
N LEU A 68 46.37 -11.40 -0.23
CA LEU A 68 47.67 -10.76 -0.43
C LEU A 68 48.66 -11.86 -0.83
N LEU A 69 49.05 -11.86 -2.09
CA LEU A 69 50.11 -12.72 -2.61
C LEU A 69 51.43 -12.22 -2.01
N THR A 70 51.80 -12.73 -0.84
CA THR A 70 53.15 -12.52 -0.28
C THR A 70 54.11 -13.37 -1.12
N THR A 71 54.77 -12.74 -2.08
CA THR A 71 55.91 -13.35 -2.79
C THR A 71 57.11 -13.46 -1.82
N PRO A 72 57.91 -14.55 -1.93
CA PRO A 72 59.03 -14.84 -1.03
C PRO A 72 60.19 -13.85 -1.15
#